data_AF-A0A1R1Z0I3-F1
#
_entry.id   AF-A0A1R1Z0I3-F1
#
_cell.length_a   1.000
_cell.length_b   1.000
_cell.length_c   1.000
_cell.angle_alpha   90.00
_cell.angle_beta   90.00
_cell.angle_gamma   90.00
#
_symmetry.space_group_name_H-M   'P 1'
#
loop_
_entity.id
_entity.type
_entity.pdbx_description
1 polymer ?
#
loop_
_entity_poly.entity_id
_entity_poly.type
_entity_poly.pdbx_seq_one_letter_code
_entity_poly.pdbx_strand_id
1 'polypeptide(L)'
;MNEDQARDWAVGHFGEEAVARIDWFLDRVVVENDQQNLVSPSTIGTIWSRHAVDSAQLIPMADRADGQWIDIGTGGGFPGMIVAIAWPGRVALVEPRKKRAEFLQECVDGLGMGDRVTVHAAKIEAVPLQADIISARAVATVENLLRAAAHCGKQETRWLLPRGRLDEREIKTLKRQWRFVFHVEHSITSAESSIVILDRVEAR
;
A
#
# COMPACT_ATOMS: atom_id res chain seq x y z
N MET A 1 1.29 8.76 -17.35
CA MET A 1 -0.16 8.52 -17.33
C MET A 1 -0.85 9.79 -16.84
N ASN A 2 -1.91 10.26 -17.51
CA ASN A 2 -2.74 11.37 -17.02
C ASN A 2 -3.95 10.85 -16.20
N GLU A 3 -4.80 11.73 -15.67
CA GLU A 3 -5.93 11.36 -14.80
C GLU A 3 -6.98 10.49 -15.53
N ASP A 4 -7.34 10.84 -16.77
CA ASP A 4 -8.34 10.08 -17.54
C ASP A 4 -7.83 8.67 -17.85
N GLN A 5 -6.58 8.56 -18.30
CA GLN A 5 -5.93 7.27 -18.52
C GLN A 5 -5.84 6.43 -17.25
N ALA A 6 -5.64 7.07 -16.10
CA ALA A 6 -5.60 6.40 -14.80
C ALA A 6 -6.97 5.83 -14.43
N ARG A 7 -8.04 6.61 -14.61
CA ARG A 7 -9.42 6.16 -14.40
C ARG A 7 -9.78 5.02 -15.34
N ASP A 8 -9.53 5.17 -16.64
CA ASP A 8 -9.81 4.15 -17.66
C ASP A 8 -9.07 2.83 -17.35
N TRP A 9 -7.80 2.93 -16.94
CA TRP A 9 -7.02 1.78 -16.51
C TRP A 9 -7.67 1.09 -15.31
N ALA A 10 -8.10 1.84 -14.30
CA ALA A 10 -8.75 1.28 -13.11
C ALA A 10 -10.10 0.63 -13.44
N VAL A 11 -10.92 1.23 -14.31
CA VAL A 11 -12.19 0.64 -14.79
C VAL A 11 -11.92 -0.69 -15.48
N GLY A 12 -10.91 -0.74 -16.36
CA GLY A 12 -10.56 -1.96 -17.09
C GLY A 12 -10.08 -3.11 -16.20
N HIS A 13 -9.55 -2.83 -15.00
CA HIS A 13 -9.03 -3.86 -14.09
C HIS A 13 -9.98 -4.23 -12.96
N PHE A 14 -10.74 -3.27 -12.44
CA PHE A 14 -11.53 -3.45 -11.20
C PHE A 14 -13.02 -3.15 -11.39
N GLY A 15 -13.43 -2.69 -12.57
CA GLY A 15 -14.81 -2.34 -12.90
C GLY A 15 -15.24 -0.97 -12.37
N GLU A 16 -16.40 -0.51 -12.85
CA GLU A 16 -16.93 0.82 -12.53
C GLU A 16 -17.31 0.97 -11.06
N GLU A 17 -17.80 -0.09 -10.41
CA GLU A 17 -18.19 -0.04 -8.99
C GLU A 17 -16.98 0.26 -8.09
N ALA A 18 -15.85 -0.41 -8.31
CA ALA A 18 -14.63 -0.15 -7.55
C ALA A 18 -14.12 1.27 -7.78
N VAL A 19 -14.18 1.76 -9.02
CA VAL A 19 -13.77 3.13 -9.38
C VAL A 19 -14.64 4.18 -8.71
N ALA A 20 -15.96 4.00 -8.66
CA ALA A 20 -16.86 4.90 -7.95
C ALA A 20 -16.58 4.96 -6.45
N ARG A 21 -16.23 3.82 -5.84
CA ARG A 21 -15.83 3.74 -4.42
C ARG A 21 -14.47 4.40 -4.17
N ILE A 22 -13.53 4.27 -5.11
CA ILE A 22 -12.26 4.99 -5.08
C ILE A 22 -12.51 6.50 -5.17
N ASP A 23 -13.34 6.98 -6.10
CA ASP A 23 -13.70 8.40 -6.20
C ASP A 23 -14.23 8.95 -4.87
N TRP A 24 -15.19 8.25 -4.26
CA TRP A 24 -15.73 8.64 -2.96
C TRP A 24 -14.63 8.78 -1.89
N PHE A 25 -13.69 7.84 -1.85
CA PHE A 25 -12.56 7.89 -0.92
C PHE A 25 -11.62 9.07 -1.23
N LEU A 26 -11.30 9.30 -2.51
CA LEU A 26 -10.41 10.40 -2.91
C LEU A 26 -11.02 11.77 -2.59
N ASP A 27 -12.32 11.95 -2.77
CA ASP A 27 -13.04 13.17 -2.36
C ASP A 27 -12.87 13.43 -0.87
N ARG A 28 -12.97 12.39 -0.03
CA ARG A 28 -12.73 12.49 1.41
C ARG A 28 -11.29 12.82 1.73
N VAL A 29 -10.33 12.25 1.01
CA VAL A 29 -8.90 12.59 1.15
C VAL A 29 -8.68 14.07 0.85
N VAL A 30 -9.27 14.61 -0.22
CA VAL A 30 -9.13 16.03 -0.59
C VAL A 30 -9.66 16.93 0.52
N VAL A 31 -10.85 16.65 1.05
CA VAL A 31 -11.46 17.43 2.14
C VAL A 31 -10.61 17.36 3.41
N GLU A 32 -10.13 16.17 3.79
CA GLU A 32 -9.35 15.97 5.02
C GLU A 32 -7.90 16.49 4.89
N ASN A 33 -7.41 16.70 3.66
CA ASN A 33 -6.03 17.11 3.43
C ASN A 33 -5.71 18.46 4.07
N ASP A 34 -6.67 19.38 4.11
CA ASP A 34 -6.54 20.70 4.75
C ASP A 34 -6.29 20.62 6.26
N GLN A 35 -6.67 19.51 6.90
CA GLN A 35 -6.53 19.30 8.34
C GLN A 35 -5.24 18.57 8.71
N GLN A 36 -4.82 17.60 7.88
CA GLN A 36 -3.80 16.62 8.29
C GLN A 36 -2.64 16.42 7.30
N ASN A 37 -2.66 17.06 6.12
CA ASN A 37 -1.70 16.82 5.04
C ASN A 37 -1.56 15.31 4.75
N LEU A 38 -2.67 14.70 4.31
CA LEU A 38 -2.73 13.28 3.96
C LEU A 38 -1.90 12.98 2.70
N VAL A 39 -1.89 13.92 1.75
CA VAL A 39 -1.11 13.91 0.52
C VAL A 39 -0.43 15.26 0.30
N SER A 40 0.52 15.33 -0.63
CA SER A 40 1.13 16.61 -1.01
C SER A 40 0.07 17.51 -1.69
N PRO A 41 -0.03 18.80 -1.34
CA PRO A 41 -0.96 19.71 -2.03
C PRO A 41 -0.75 19.74 -3.55
N SER A 42 0.50 19.61 -4.00
CA SER A 42 0.86 19.58 -5.42
C SER A 42 0.35 18.36 -6.19
N THR A 43 -0.05 17.29 -5.50
CA THR A 43 -0.54 16.05 -6.14
C THR A 43 -2.05 15.91 -6.11
N ILE A 44 -2.79 16.83 -5.47
CA ILE A 44 -4.27 16.81 -5.44
C ILE A 44 -4.87 16.84 -6.84
N GLY A 45 -4.37 17.70 -7.73
CA GLY A 45 -4.85 17.78 -9.12
C GLY A 45 -4.47 16.57 -9.99
N THR A 46 -3.68 15.63 -9.46
CA THR A 46 -3.26 14.40 -10.13
C THR A 46 -3.46 13.17 -9.23
N ILE A 47 -4.46 13.22 -8.36
CA ILE A 47 -4.67 12.26 -7.28
C ILE A 47 -4.94 10.84 -7.81
N TRP A 48 -5.59 10.71 -8.98
CA TRP A 48 -5.83 9.40 -9.59
C TRP A 48 -4.53 8.75 -10.04
N SER A 49 -3.75 9.45 -10.85
CA SER A 49 -2.49 8.93 -11.39
C SER A 49 -1.40 8.79 -10.32
N ARG A 50 -1.25 9.78 -9.41
CA ARG A 50 -0.18 9.81 -8.40
C ARG A 50 -0.45 8.99 -7.16
N HIS A 51 -1.72 8.68 -6.85
CA HIS A 51 -2.06 7.98 -5.62
C HIS A 51 -2.97 6.78 -5.85
N ALA A 52 -4.07 6.91 -6.59
CA ALA A 52 -4.99 5.80 -6.79
C ALA A 52 -4.37 4.67 -7.64
N VAL A 53 -4.05 4.91 -8.91
CA VAL A 53 -3.47 3.89 -9.79
C VAL A 53 -2.07 3.48 -9.35
N ASP A 54 -1.29 4.43 -8.80
CA ASP A 54 0.03 4.12 -8.24
C ASP A 54 -0.05 3.06 -7.13
N SER A 55 -1.17 3.02 -6.40
CA SER A 55 -1.47 2.01 -5.39
C SER A 55 -2.13 0.76 -6.00
N ALA A 56 -3.09 0.94 -6.90
CA ALA A 56 -3.87 -0.15 -7.47
C ALA A 56 -3.03 -1.09 -8.37
N GLN A 57 -1.95 -0.58 -8.98
CA GLN A 57 -1.02 -1.40 -9.78
C GLN A 57 -0.35 -2.52 -8.97
N LEU A 58 -0.38 -2.47 -7.64
CA LEU A 58 0.14 -3.53 -6.78
C LEU A 58 -0.77 -4.76 -6.75
N ILE A 59 -2.07 -4.60 -7.02
CA ILE A 59 -3.05 -5.68 -6.90
C ILE A 59 -2.75 -6.83 -7.88
N PRO A 60 -2.47 -6.59 -9.18
CA PRO A 60 -2.05 -7.65 -10.08
C PRO A 60 -0.73 -8.34 -9.67
N MET A 61 0.12 -7.68 -8.88
CA MET A 61 1.41 -8.21 -8.41
C MET A 61 1.29 -9.09 -7.15
N ALA A 62 0.10 -9.13 -6.53
CA ALA A 62 -0.21 -9.92 -5.35
C ALA A 62 -0.04 -11.43 -5.55
N ASP A 63 -0.22 -11.92 -6.78
CA ASP A 63 -0.09 -13.34 -7.17
C ASP A 63 -1.04 -14.27 -6.38
N ARG A 64 -2.12 -13.68 -5.83
CA ARG A 64 -3.27 -14.35 -5.22
C ARG A 64 -4.46 -13.40 -5.14
N ALA A 65 -5.66 -13.97 -5.13
CA ALA A 65 -6.91 -13.22 -5.02
C ALA A 65 -7.44 -13.13 -3.57
N ASP A 66 -6.84 -13.84 -2.63
CA ASP A 66 -7.31 -13.97 -1.25
C ASP A 66 -6.15 -13.97 -0.23
N GLY A 67 -6.51 -14.00 1.06
CA GLY A 67 -5.56 -14.00 2.17
C GLY A 67 -5.56 -12.69 2.97
N GLN A 68 -4.47 -12.45 3.69
CA GLN A 68 -4.27 -11.26 4.52
C GLN A 68 -3.24 -10.31 3.90
N TRP A 69 -3.71 -9.13 3.50
CA TRP A 69 -2.86 -7.99 3.14
C TRP A 69 -2.63 -7.12 4.36
N ILE A 70 -1.39 -6.68 4.59
CA ILE A 70 -1.05 -5.66 5.59
C ILE A 70 -0.40 -4.47 4.90
N ASP A 71 -1.00 -3.29 5.02
CA ASP A 71 -0.38 -2.05 4.57
C ASP A 71 0.22 -1.28 5.76
N ILE A 72 1.55 -1.15 5.77
CA ILE A 72 2.31 -0.59 6.88
C ILE A 72 2.56 0.89 6.64
N GLY A 73 2.09 1.71 7.58
CA GLY A 73 2.21 3.16 7.48
C GLY A 73 1.30 3.73 6.39
N THR A 74 0.06 3.23 6.32
CA THR A 74 -0.88 3.56 5.24
C THR A 74 -1.15 5.08 5.10
N GLY A 75 -0.92 5.86 6.15
CA GLY A 75 -0.93 7.32 6.09
C GLY A 75 -2.31 7.86 5.73
N GLY A 76 -2.39 8.53 4.58
CA GLY A 76 -3.67 8.98 4.01
C GLY A 76 -4.51 7.88 3.38
N GLY A 77 -4.10 6.61 3.49
CA GLY A 77 -4.78 5.44 2.94
C GLY A 77 -4.14 4.87 1.67
N PHE A 78 -2.86 5.14 1.42
CA PHE A 78 -2.20 4.72 0.19
C PHE A 78 -0.92 3.91 0.48
N PRO A 79 -0.80 2.67 -0.02
CA PRO A 79 -1.72 2.01 -0.95
C PRO A 79 -2.96 1.35 -0.32
N GLY A 80 -3.01 1.24 1.00
CA GLY A 80 -3.91 0.34 1.71
C GLY A 80 -5.41 0.50 1.46
N MET A 81 -5.96 1.72 1.44
CA MET A 81 -7.41 1.91 1.17
C MET A 81 -7.77 1.58 -0.27
N ILE A 82 -6.89 1.88 -1.22
CA ILE A 82 -7.11 1.54 -2.63
C ILE A 82 -7.12 0.02 -2.80
N VAL A 83 -6.15 -0.67 -2.18
CA VAL A 83 -6.12 -2.13 -2.13
C VAL A 83 -7.37 -2.67 -1.45
N ALA A 84 -7.76 -2.09 -0.31
CA ALA A 84 -8.98 -2.48 0.38
C ALA A 84 -10.19 -2.38 -0.55
N ILE A 85 -10.37 -1.30 -1.31
CA ILE A 85 -11.53 -1.16 -2.19
C ILE A 85 -11.55 -2.19 -3.33
N ALA A 86 -10.39 -2.43 -3.96
CA ALA A 86 -10.33 -3.16 -5.24
C ALA A 86 -9.85 -4.63 -5.14
N TRP A 87 -9.31 -5.06 -4.00
CA TRP A 87 -8.86 -6.43 -3.77
C TRP A 87 -9.82 -7.17 -2.82
N PRO A 88 -10.27 -8.40 -3.14
CA PRO A 88 -11.37 -9.03 -2.40
C PRO A 88 -10.96 -9.71 -1.08
N GLY A 89 -9.66 -9.81 -0.78
CA GLY A 89 -9.17 -10.40 0.48
C GLY A 89 -9.31 -9.47 1.70
N ARG A 90 -8.72 -9.92 2.82
CA ARG A 90 -8.71 -9.16 4.09
C ARG A 90 -7.57 -8.16 4.09
N VAL A 91 -7.84 -6.93 4.52
CA VAL A 91 -6.84 -5.86 4.53
C VAL A 91 -6.69 -5.28 5.93
N ALA A 92 -5.46 -5.27 6.45
CA ALA A 92 -5.11 -4.60 7.70
C ALA A 92 -4.36 -3.30 7.37
N LEU A 93 -4.92 -2.19 7.80
CA LEU A 93 -4.37 -0.85 7.61
C LEU A 93 -3.66 -0.43 8.89
N VAL A 94 -2.33 -0.32 8.86
CA VAL A 94 -1.54 -0.02 10.06
C VAL A 94 -1.06 1.43 10.02
N GLU A 95 -1.53 2.25 10.96
CA GLU A 95 -1.20 3.67 11.05
C GLU A 95 -1.08 4.12 12.51
N PRO A 96 0.11 4.52 12.99
CA PRO A 96 0.30 4.90 14.38
C PRO A 96 -0.28 6.27 14.75
N ARG A 97 -0.54 7.17 13.78
CA ARG A 97 -1.10 8.50 14.07
C ARG A 97 -2.61 8.40 14.21
N LYS A 98 -3.08 8.52 15.46
CA LYS A 98 -4.49 8.44 15.85
C LYS A 98 -5.46 9.13 14.88
N LYS A 99 -5.26 10.42 14.56
CA LYS A 99 -6.15 11.17 13.67
C LYS A 99 -6.24 10.60 12.23
N ARG A 100 -5.16 9.98 11.73
CA ARG A 100 -5.16 9.31 10.43
C ARG A 100 -5.85 7.96 10.52
N ALA A 101 -5.61 7.21 11.59
CA ALA A 101 -6.33 5.96 11.85
C ALA A 101 -7.85 6.18 11.99
N GLU A 102 -8.27 7.25 12.67
CA GLU A 102 -9.68 7.65 12.77
C GLU A 102 -10.28 7.97 11.39
N PHE A 103 -9.59 8.78 10.57
CA PHE A 103 -10.00 9.03 9.18
C PHE A 103 -10.15 7.74 8.35
N LEU A 104 -9.19 6.82 8.47
CA LEU A 104 -9.25 5.54 7.76
C LEU A 104 -10.44 4.71 8.23
N GLN A 105 -10.71 4.68 9.53
CA GLN A 105 -11.87 3.98 10.09
C GLN A 105 -13.18 4.56 9.56
N GLU A 106 -13.31 5.90 9.53
CA GLU A 106 -14.47 6.57 8.94
C GLU A 106 -14.67 6.20 7.46
N CYS A 107 -13.59 6.09 6.69
CA CYS A 107 -13.66 5.65 5.30
C CYS A 107 -14.07 4.18 5.17
N VAL A 108 -13.54 3.29 6.03
CA VAL A 108 -13.92 1.87 6.07
C VAL A 108 -15.40 1.71 6.40
N ASP A 109 -15.88 2.45 7.39
CA ASP A 109 -17.29 2.43 7.83
C ASP A 109 -18.21 3.00 6.74
N GLY A 110 -17.84 4.15 6.14
CA GLY A 110 -18.61 4.79 5.07
C GLY A 110 -18.71 3.96 3.80
N LEU A 111 -17.73 3.11 3.52
CA LEU A 111 -17.74 2.16 2.41
C LEU A 111 -18.30 0.78 2.78
N GLY A 112 -18.66 0.55 4.06
CA GLY A 112 -19.21 -0.71 4.54
C GLY A 112 -18.24 -1.89 4.40
N MET A 113 -16.94 -1.70 4.65
CA MET A 113 -15.90 -2.74 4.45
C MET A 113 -15.39 -3.36 5.77
N GLY A 114 -16.05 -3.09 6.90
CA GLY A 114 -15.60 -3.52 8.23
C GLY A 114 -15.62 -5.03 8.47
N ASP A 115 -16.21 -5.81 7.57
CA ASP A 115 -16.20 -7.28 7.60
C ASP A 115 -14.84 -7.88 7.17
N ARG A 116 -14.07 -7.15 6.37
CA ARG A 116 -12.78 -7.61 5.81
C ARG A 116 -11.64 -6.62 5.99
N VAL A 117 -11.90 -5.37 6.37
CA VAL A 117 -10.89 -4.33 6.56
C VAL A 117 -10.80 -3.94 8.03
N THR A 118 -9.58 -3.99 8.57
CA THR A 118 -9.29 -3.61 9.96
C THR A 118 -8.29 -2.47 10.00
N VAL A 119 -8.59 -1.42 10.77
CA VAL A 119 -7.64 -0.33 11.03
C VAL A 119 -6.94 -0.55 12.37
N HIS A 120 -5.61 -0.61 12.34
CA HIS A 120 -4.76 -0.68 13.52
C HIS A 120 -4.13 0.69 13.78
N ALA A 121 -4.63 1.38 14.81
CA ALA A 121 -4.05 2.62 15.33
C ALA A 121 -2.75 2.36 16.14
N ALA A 122 -1.76 1.75 15.51
CA ALA A 122 -0.55 1.24 16.16
C ALA A 122 0.65 1.23 15.20
N LYS A 123 1.85 0.98 15.76
CA LYS A 123 3.00 0.57 14.94
C LYS A 123 2.92 -0.93 14.63
N ILE A 124 3.56 -1.36 13.54
CA ILE A 124 3.50 -2.74 13.06
C ILE A 124 4.00 -3.77 14.08
N GLU A 125 4.97 -3.40 14.92
CA GLU A 125 5.52 -4.24 15.98
C GLU A 125 4.46 -4.70 17.00
N ALA A 126 3.36 -3.96 17.13
CA ALA A 126 2.25 -4.26 18.04
C ALA A 126 1.08 -4.98 17.37
N VAL A 127 1.15 -5.27 16.07
CA VAL A 127 0.07 -5.93 15.30
C VAL A 127 0.33 -7.43 15.23
N PRO A 128 -0.51 -8.28 15.87
CA PRO A 128 -0.29 -9.72 15.94
C PRO A 128 -0.95 -10.46 14.76
N LEU A 129 -0.59 -10.08 13.53
CA LEU A 129 -1.13 -10.68 12.30
C LEU A 129 -0.02 -11.28 11.45
N GLN A 130 -0.31 -12.39 10.78
CA GLN A 130 0.51 -12.93 9.70
C GLN A 130 -0.02 -12.42 8.37
N ALA A 131 0.87 -12.07 7.45
CA ALA A 131 0.53 -11.51 6.16
C ALA A 131 0.84 -12.49 5.03
N ASP A 132 -0.03 -12.55 4.04
CA ASP A 132 0.29 -13.11 2.72
C ASP A 132 0.97 -12.05 1.84
N ILE A 133 0.54 -10.80 2.00
CA ILE A 133 1.07 -9.66 1.25
C ILE A 133 1.34 -8.51 2.22
N ILE A 134 2.51 -7.91 2.11
CA ILE A 134 2.86 -6.70 2.84
C ILE A 134 3.13 -5.58 1.84
N SER A 135 2.42 -4.46 1.97
CA SER A 135 2.79 -3.22 1.28
C SER A 135 3.26 -2.17 2.25
N ALA A 136 4.14 -1.29 1.77
CA ALA A 136 4.55 -0.11 2.51
C ALA A 136 5.05 0.94 1.52
N ARG A 137 4.51 2.16 1.62
CA ARG A 137 4.95 3.31 0.82
C ARG A 137 5.58 4.35 1.74
N ALA A 138 6.69 4.95 1.28
CA ALA A 138 7.37 6.04 1.98
C ALA A 138 7.78 5.72 3.44
N VAL A 139 8.18 4.47 3.73
CA VAL A 139 8.78 4.09 5.02
C VAL A 139 10.30 4.30 4.99
N ALA A 140 10.90 4.48 6.18
CA ALA A 140 12.30 4.87 6.38
C ALA A 140 13.31 4.14 5.47
N THR A 141 13.58 2.86 5.73
CA THR A 141 14.48 2.02 4.92
C THR A 141 13.88 0.62 4.81
N VAL A 142 14.22 -0.12 3.77
CA VAL A 142 13.76 -1.52 3.63
C VAL A 142 14.25 -2.37 4.80
N GLU A 143 15.48 -2.14 5.28
CA GLU A 143 16.00 -2.89 6.43
C GLU A 143 15.14 -2.70 7.69
N ASN A 144 14.78 -1.45 8.00
CA ASN A 144 13.95 -1.15 9.16
C ASN A 144 12.55 -1.72 9.01
N LEU A 145 11.98 -1.64 7.80
CA LEU A 145 10.69 -2.23 7.50
C LEU A 145 10.71 -3.76 7.71
N LEU A 146 11.69 -4.45 7.13
CA LEU A 146 11.83 -5.90 7.27
C LEU A 146 11.99 -6.30 8.74
N ARG A 147 12.80 -5.55 9.50
CA ARG A 147 13.00 -5.81 10.93
C ARG A 147 11.72 -5.60 11.74
N ALA A 148 11.02 -4.48 11.52
CA ALA A 148 9.82 -4.12 12.27
C ALA A 148 8.63 -5.05 11.99
N ALA A 149 8.54 -5.58 10.77
CA ALA A 149 7.45 -6.43 10.32
C ALA A 149 7.84 -7.91 10.18
N ALA A 150 9.00 -8.32 10.70
CA ALA A 150 9.51 -9.69 10.60
C ALA A 150 8.53 -10.71 11.18
N HIS A 151 7.85 -10.36 12.28
CA HIS A 151 6.87 -11.23 12.93
C HIS A 151 5.56 -11.34 12.15
N CYS A 152 5.29 -10.43 11.22
CA CYS A 152 4.13 -10.51 10.32
C CYS A 152 4.43 -11.30 9.04
N GLY A 153 5.71 -11.41 8.66
CA GLY A 153 6.14 -12.13 7.48
C GLY A 153 6.30 -13.63 7.73
N LYS A 154 5.87 -14.42 6.74
CA LYS A 154 6.19 -15.84 6.57
C LYS A 154 6.97 -16.03 5.26
N GLN A 155 7.45 -17.25 5.02
CA GLN A 155 8.27 -17.56 3.85
C GLN A 155 7.57 -17.26 2.52
N GLU A 156 6.25 -17.41 2.47
CA GLU A 156 5.41 -17.15 1.29
C GLU A 156 4.90 -15.71 1.22
N THR A 157 5.24 -14.85 2.18
CA THR A 157 4.83 -13.45 2.16
C THR A 157 5.52 -12.72 1.03
N ARG A 158 4.72 -12.08 0.17
CA ARG A 158 5.22 -11.17 -0.85
C ARG A 158 5.20 -9.74 -0.32
N TRP A 159 6.32 -9.04 -0.48
CA TRP A 159 6.46 -7.64 -0.10
C TRP A 159 6.40 -6.77 -1.35
N LEU A 160 5.40 -5.90 -1.43
CA LEU A 160 5.18 -4.98 -2.54
C LEU A 160 5.52 -3.56 -2.08
N LEU A 161 6.67 -3.06 -2.52
CA LEU A 161 7.22 -1.81 -2.02
C LEU A 161 7.28 -0.79 -3.17
N PRO A 162 6.26 0.08 -3.32
CA PRO A 162 6.30 1.19 -4.26
C PRO A 162 7.37 2.17 -3.80
N ARG A 163 8.56 2.03 -4.40
CA ARG A 163 9.71 2.87 -4.11
C ARG A 163 10.59 2.99 -5.35
N GLY A 164 11.32 4.10 -5.43
CA GLY A 164 12.42 4.23 -6.38
C GLY A 164 13.45 3.11 -6.19
N ARG A 165 14.40 3.06 -7.12
CA ARG A 165 15.39 1.98 -7.22
C ARG A 165 16.05 1.65 -5.89
N LEU A 166 16.16 0.35 -5.60
CA LEU A 166 17.14 -0.17 -4.65
C LEU A 166 18.51 -0.11 -5.31
N ASP A 167 19.43 0.68 -4.76
CA ASP A 167 20.79 0.69 -5.27
C ASP A 167 21.56 -0.58 -4.84
N GLU A 168 22.65 -0.87 -5.54
CA GLU A 168 23.47 -2.06 -5.28
C GLU A 168 24.05 -2.09 -3.85
N ARG A 169 24.28 -0.92 -3.24
CA ARG A 169 24.84 -0.82 -1.89
C ARG A 169 23.80 -1.20 -0.85
N GLU A 170 22.56 -0.74 -1.01
CA GLU A 170 21.42 -1.10 -0.17
C GLU A 170 21.15 -2.61 -0.27
N ILE A 171 21.12 -3.17 -1.49
CA ILE A 171 20.94 -4.61 -1.69
C ILE A 171 22.05 -5.42 -1.02
N LYS A 172 23.31 -5.01 -1.19
CA LYS A 172 24.47 -5.69 -0.56
C LYS A 172 24.39 -5.65 0.96
N THR A 173 23.90 -4.54 1.52
CA THR A 173 23.70 -4.38 2.96
C THR A 173 22.58 -5.28 3.46
N LEU A 174 21.41 -5.28 2.79
CA LEU A 174 20.27 -6.13 3.13
C LEU A 174 20.65 -7.61 3.08
N LYS A 175 21.38 -8.06 2.04
CA LYS A 175 21.80 -9.46 1.87
C LYS A 175 22.76 -9.98 2.95
N ARG A 176 23.35 -9.11 3.78
CA ARG A 176 24.17 -9.52 4.94
C ARG A 176 23.33 -10.05 6.09
N GLN A 177 22.12 -9.52 6.27
CA GLN A 177 21.24 -9.84 7.39
C GLN A 177 19.99 -10.63 6.96
N TRP A 178 19.64 -10.58 5.68
CA TRP A 178 18.44 -11.17 5.14
C TRP A 178 18.73 -12.08 3.96
N ARG A 179 17.92 -13.12 3.81
CA ARG A 179 17.77 -13.92 2.60
C ARG A 179 16.45 -13.53 1.96
N PHE A 180 16.46 -13.26 0.65
CA PHE A 180 15.27 -12.92 -0.14
C PHE A 180 15.57 -13.07 -1.63
N VAL A 181 14.51 -13.25 -2.41
CA VAL A 181 14.51 -13.06 -3.85
C VAL A 181 13.95 -11.66 -4.13
N PHE A 182 14.56 -10.91 -5.04
CA PHE A 182 14.09 -9.57 -5.40
C PHE A 182 13.88 -9.46 -6.91
N HIS A 183 12.82 -8.75 -7.27
CA HIS A 183 12.54 -8.31 -8.64
C HIS A 183 12.10 -6.85 -8.62
N VAL A 184 12.19 -6.17 -9.76
CA VAL A 184 11.80 -4.77 -9.89
C VAL A 184 10.86 -4.65 -11.07
N GLU A 185 9.66 -4.12 -10.81
CA GLU A 185 8.69 -3.76 -11.83
C GLU A 185 8.71 -2.26 -12.07
N HIS A 186 8.51 -1.85 -13.31
CA HIS A 186 8.37 -0.42 -13.65
C HIS A 186 6.97 0.07 -13.28
N SER A 187 6.88 1.25 -12.67
CA SER A 187 5.58 1.85 -12.40
C SER A 187 4.91 2.28 -13.69
N ILE A 188 3.63 1.94 -13.85
CA ILE A 188 2.83 2.37 -15.01
C ILE A 188 2.45 3.85 -14.94
N THR A 189 2.54 4.45 -13.75
CA THR A 189 2.15 5.85 -13.50
C THR A 189 3.31 6.81 -13.73
N SER A 190 4.56 6.35 -13.57
CA SER A 190 5.77 7.19 -13.58
C SER A 190 7.00 6.40 -14.03
N ALA A 191 7.65 6.86 -15.10
CA ALA A 191 8.87 6.24 -15.65
C ALA A 191 10.06 6.22 -14.67
N GLU A 192 10.09 7.18 -13.74
CA GLU A 192 11.14 7.31 -12.73
C GLU A 192 10.86 6.48 -11.46
N SER A 193 9.72 5.79 -11.42
CA SER A 193 9.27 5.03 -10.25
C SER A 193 9.25 3.54 -10.54
N SER A 194 9.54 2.76 -9.51
CA SER A 194 9.56 1.30 -9.58
C SER A 194 8.77 0.70 -8.41
N ILE A 195 8.46 -0.58 -8.53
CA ILE A 195 7.97 -1.40 -7.42
C ILE A 195 9.04 -2.44 -7.15
N VAL A 196 9.57 -2.45 -5.94
CA VAL A 196 10.44 -3.51 -5.47
C VAL A 196 9.56 -4.63 -4.94
N ILE A 197 9.75 -5.82 -5.47
CA ILE A 197 9.07 -7.04 -5.02
C ILE A 197 10.08 -7.90 -4.30
N LEU A 198 9.81 -8.25 -3.04
CA LEU A 198 10.62 -9.20 -2.26
C LEU A 198 9.80 -10.44 -1.94
N ASP A 199 10.36 -11.61 -2.22
CA ASP A 199 9.79 -12.92 -1.88
C ASP A 199 10.79 -13.73 -1.04
N ARG A 200 10.30 -14.74 -0.32
CA ARG A 200 11.15 -15.65 0.49
C ARG A 200 12.05 -14.89 1.46
N VAL A 201 11.49 -13.86 2.10
CA VAL A 201 12.20 -12.99 3.03
C VAL A 201 12.38 -13.70 4.37
N GLU A 202 13.62 -13.79 4.83
CA GLU A 202 13.99 -14.46 6.08
C GLU A 202 15.24 -13.82 6.68
N ALA A 203 15.27 -13.68 8.01
CA ALA A 203 16.47 -13.26 8.72
C ALA A 203 17.55 -14.36 8.65
N ARG A 204 18.81 -13.96 8.52
CA ARG A 204 19.96 -14.87 8.55
C ARG A 204 20.40 -15.23 9.96
#